data_AF-A0A7S3TLR6-F1
#
_entry.id   AF-A0A7S3TLR6-F1
#
_cell.length_a   1.000
_cell.length_b   1.000
_cell.length_c   1.000
_cell.angle_alpha   90.00
_cell.angle_beta   90.00
_cell.angle_gamma   90.00
#
_symmetry.space_group_name_H-M   'P 1'
#
loop_
_entity.id
_entity.type
_entity.pdbx_description
1 polymer ?
#
loop_
_entity_poly.entity_id
_entity_poly.type
_entity_poly.pdbx_seq_one_letter_code
_entity_poly.pdbx_strand_id
1 'polypeptide(L)'
;FASAADQPELTGILWTSLKPSLAQQSTMQLIPFQRGEIDCAINLLCQIIGTVVALIGALTQVLAAPYENVPGLDTAGMKYFITEVIYGKIVSGMCVTMIFGNFYYAWMAVRMMRKEKRTDVCTVPYGINTPAAFAFVFSIVAKAAQSAADEGMGFEEGVLYAWRVGCVANLVSGIIATLCGFAGPMIV
;
A
#
# COMPACT_ATOMS: atom_id res chain seq x y z
N PHE A 1 14.70 26.85 72.63
CA PHE A 1 16.09 27.37 72.60
C PHE A 1 17.01 26.26 72.11
N ALA A 2 17.44 26.35 70.83
CA ALA A 2 18.60 25.73 70.12
C ALA A 2 18.83 24.18 70.25
N SER A 3 19.32 23.38 69.29
CA SER A 3 20.07 23.52 68.02
C SER A 3 20.06 22.13 67.33
N ALA A 4 19.58 21.93 66.09
CA ALA A 4 20.29 21.85 64.79
C ALA A 4 21.22 20.64 64.51
N ALA A 5 21.00 20.02 63.33
CA ALA A 5 21.89 19.22 62.46
C ALA A 5 22.19 17.74 62.84
N ASP A 6 22.35 16.75 61.95
CA ASP A 6 21.96 16.50 60.54
C ASP A 6 22.39 15.03 60.24
N GLN A 7 21.59 14.30 59.45
CA GLN A 7 21.85 13.04 58.69
C GLN A 7 22.10 11.66 59.37
N PRO A 8 21.39 10.58 58.95
CA PRO A 8 21.69 9.19 59.28
C PRO A 8 22.43 8.43 58.15
N GLU A 9 23.45 7.66 58.54
CA GLU A 9 24.21 6.74 57.69
C GLU A 9 23.49 5.39 57.44
N LEU A 10 23.44 5.00 56.17
CA LEU A 10 23.81 3.68 55.64
C LEU A 10 23.42 2.43 56.45
N THR A 11 22.19 1.94 56.29
CA THR A 11 21.91 0.48 56.29
C THR A 11 20.64 0.19 55.49
N GLY A 12 20.78 -0.43 54.31
CA GLY A 12 19.62 -0.86 53.50
C GLY A 12 19.83 -0.96 51.98
N ILE A 13 21.02 -0.64 51.46
CA ILE A 13 21.30 -0.50 50.02
C ILE A 13 21.38 -1.84 49.22
N LEU A 14 21.09 -3.01 49.82
CA LEU A 14 21.41 -4.29 49.16
C LEU A 14 20.25 -5.16 48.67
N TRP A 15 18.97 -4.76 48.78
CA TRP A 15 17.85 -5.65 48.39
C TRP A 15 16.65 -5.02 47.65
N THR A 16 16.73 -3.77 47.18
CA THR A 16 15.58 -3.09 46.50
C THR A 16 15.79 -2.77 45.02
N SER A 17 16.90 -3.17 44.39
CA SER A 17 17.19 -2.86 42.97
C SER A 17 16.99 -3.99 41.96
N LEU A 18 16.37 -5.11 42.35
CA LEU A 18 16.11 -6.22 41.42
C LEU A 18 14.62 -6.57 41.38
N LYS A 19 13.97 -6.01 40.35
CA LYS A 19 12.60 -6.24 39.82
C LYS A 19 11.50 -5.34 40.40
N PRO A 20 11.01 -4.41 39.56
CA PRO A 20 9.70 -4.66 38.96
C PRO A 20 9.70 -4.33 37.46
N SER A 21 10.34 -5.15 36.63
CA SER A 21 10.33 -4.95 35.16
C SER A 21 9.52 -6.00 34.38
N LEU A 22 8.96 -7.01 35.05
CA LEU A 22 8.31 -8.14 34.37
C LEU A 22 6.81 -8.30 34.68
N ALA A 23 6.24 -7.49 35.58
CA ALA A 23 4.83 -7.58 35.95
C ALA A 23 3.93 -6.53 35.26
N GLN A 24 4.51 -5.57 34.53
CA GLN A 24 3.77 -4.46 33.89
C GLN A 24 3.85 -4.54 32.36
N GLN A 25 3.61 -5.72 31.80
CA GLN A 25 3.69 -5.94 30.35
C GLN A 25 2.54 -6.77 29.77
N SER A 26 1.48 -7.02 30.55
CA SER A 26 0.42 -7.98 30.21
C SER A 26 -1.01 -7.43 30.43
N THR A 27 -1.23 -6.13 30.29
CA THR A 27 -2.56 -5.64 29.97
C THR A 27 -2.54 -5.20 28.53
N MET A 28 -3.05 -6.07 27.65
CA MET A 28 -3.48 -5.69 26.31
C MET A 28 -4.60 -4.65 26.50
N GLN A 29 -4.24 -3.39 26.71
CA GLN A 29 -5.21 -2.32 26.77
C GLN A 29 -5.90 -2.30 25.42
N LEU A 30 -7.22 -2.51 25.42
CA LEU A 30 -8.07 -2.36 24.26
C LEU A 30 -7.78 -0.99 23.64
N ILE A 31 -7.32 -0.98 22.39
CA ILE A 31 -7.03 0.25 21.66
C ILE A 31 -8.36 1.03 21.61
N PRO A 32 -8.43 2.23 22.20
CA PRO A 32 -9.67 2.99 22.20
C PRO A 32 -9.93 3.49 20.78
N PHE A 33 -10.98 2.94 20.16
CA PHE A 33 -11.40 3.29 18.81
C PHE A 33 -11.78 4.78 18.74
N GLN A 34 -11.09 5.56 17.90
CA GLN A 34 -11.37 7.00 17.73
C GLN A 34 -12.28 7.23 16.53
N ARG A 35 -13.23 8.18 16.64
CA ARG A 35 -14.13 8.54 15.53
C ARG A 35 -13.39 8.91 14.24
N GLY A 36 -12.25 9.59 14.37
CA GLY A 36 -11.42 9.98 13.21
C GLY A 36 -10.87 8.79 12.41
N GLU A 37 -10.70 7.62 13.03
CA GLU A 37 -10.27 6.40 12.33
C GLU A 37 -11.37 5.87 11.40
N ILE A 38 -12.64 5.99 11.83
CA ILE A 38 -13.81 5.61 11.03
C ILE A 38 -13.94 6.56 9.83
N ASP A 39 -13.84 7.86 10.06
CA ASP A 39 -13.96 8.87 9.01
C ASP A 39 -12.85 8.70 7.96
N CYS A 40 -11.63 8.42 8.40
CA CYS A 40 -10.51 8.11 7.52
C CYS A 40 -10.75 6.82 6.70
N ALA A 41 -11.20 5.75 7.36
CA ALA A 41 -11.48 4.47 6.71
C ALA A 41 -12.59 4.59 5.66
N ILE A 42 -13.69 5.29 5.98
CA ILE A 42 -14.81 5.51 5.05
C ILE A 42 -14.35 6.37 3.86
N ASN A 43 -13.63 7.47 4.11
CA ASN A 43 -13.15 8.33 3.04
C ASN A 43 -12.22 7.58 2.08
N LEU A 44 -11.27 6.80 2.63
CA LEU A 44 -10.35 6.01 1.81
C LEU A 44 -11.10 4.91 1.03
N LEU A 45 -12.08 4.24 1.65
CA LEU A 45 -12.89 3.23 0.97
C LEU A 45 -13.63 3.82 -0.23
N CYS A 46 -14.30 4.97 -0.05
CA CYS A 46 -14.97 5.67 -1.13
C CYS A 46 -13.99 6.10 -2.24
N GLN A 47 -12.81 6.59 -1.86
CA GLN A 47 -11.76 6.96 -2.81
C GLN A 47 -11.26 5.76 -3.62
N ILE A 48 -11.03 4.62 -2.97
CA ILE A 48 -10.56 3.39 -3.65
C ILE A 48 -11.61 2.89 -4.63
N ILE A 49 -12.89 2.86 -4.25
CA ILE A 49 -13.97 2.44 -5.16
C ILE A 49 -14.01 3.34 -6.40
N GLY A 50 -14.00 4.66 -6.21
CA GLY A 50 -13.96 5.61 -7.33
C GLY A 50 -12.72 5.43 -8.21
N THR A 51 -11.56 5.20 -7.59
CA THR A 51 -10.30 5.00 -8.31
C THR A 51 -10.32 3.69 -9.11
N VAL A 52 -10.83 2.60 -8.55
CA VAL A 52 -10.92 1.30 -9.25
C VAL A 52 -11.84 1.40 -10.47
N VAL A 53 -13.02 2.01 -10.33
CA VAL A 53 -13.94 2.22 -11.46
C VAL A 53 -13.26 3.04 -12.56
N ALA A 54 -12.60 4.13 -12.19
CA ALA A 54 -11.92 4.99 -13.15
C ALA A 54 -10.72 4.30 -13.81
N LEU A 55 -9.97 3.47 -13.09
CA LEU A 55 -8.88 2.67 -13.64
C LEU A 55 -9.37 1.59 -14.59
N ILE A 56 -10.47 0.92 -14.29
CA ILE A 56 -11.07 -0.07 -15.19
C ILE A 56 -11.48 0.60 -16.50
N GLY A 57 -12.13 1.78 -16.43
CA GLY A 57 -12.47 2.57 -17.61
C GLY A 57 -11.24 2.96 -18.42
N ALA A 58 -10.22 3.53 -17.76
CA ALA A 58 -8.98 3.95 -18.40
C ALA A 58 -8.23 2.77 -19.06
N LEU A 59 -8.10 1.64 -18.36
CA LEU A 59 -7.46 0.43 -18.89
C LEU A 59 -8.22 -0.13 -20.09
N THR A 60 -9.55 -0.19 -20.02
CA THR A 60 -10.38 -0.67 -21.14
C THR A 60 -10.16 0.20 -22.38
N GLN A 61 -10.15 1.53 -22.21
CA GLN A 61 -9.93 2.47 -23.30
C GLN A 61 -8.51 2.36 -23.87
N VAL A 62 -7.50 2.32 -23.00
CA VAL A 62 -6.09 2.29 -23.39
C VAL A 62 -5.71 0.99 -24.09
N LEU A 63 -6.25 -0.15 -23.66
CA LEU A 63 -5.98 -1.45 -24.25
C LEU A 63 -6.74 -1.66 -25.56
N ALA A 64 -7.93 -1.07 -25.72
CA ALA A 64 -8.73 -1.18 -26.94
C ALA A 64 -8.23 -0.24 -28.05
N ALA A 65 -7.82 0.98 -27.71
CA ALA A 65 -7.52 2.05 -28.67
C ALA A 65 -6.60 1.66 -29.86
N PRO A 66 -5.53 0.86 -29.69
CA PRO A 66 -4.67 0.48 -30.81
C PRO A 66 -5.34 -0.44 -31.84
N TYR A 67 -6.38 -1.18 -31.43
CA TYR A 67 -7.00 -2.25 -32.22
C TYR A 67 -8.39 -1.92 -32.76
N GLU A 68 -8.99 -0.80 -32.33
CA GLU A 68 -10.37 -0.41 -32.72
C GLU A 68 -10.53 -0.16 -34.24
N ASN A 69 -9.45 0.16 -34.95
CA ASN A 69 -9.49 0.48 -36.39
C ASN A 69 -9.10 -0.71 -37.29
N VAL A 70 -8.90 -1.90 -36.74
CA VAL A 70 -8.53 -3.09 -37.52
C VAL A 70 -9.75 -3.60 -38.31
N PRO A 71 -9.71 -3.63 -39.66
CA PRO A 71 -10.85 -4.04 -40.47
C PRO A 71 -11.23 -5.50 -40.22
N GLY A 72 -12.51 -5.77 -39.97
CA GLY A 72 -13.04 -7.14 -39.78
C GLY A 72 -12.82 -7.72 -38.38
N LEU A 73 -12.29 -6.95 -37.43
CA LEU A 73 -12.15 -7.38 -36.04
C LEU A 73 -13.51 -7.28 -35.30
N ASP A 74 -13.87 -8.32 -34.56
CA ASP A 74 -15.04 -8.28 -33.68
C ASP A 74 -14.74 -7.39 -32.46
N THR A 75 -15.17 -6.13 -32.53
CA THR A 75 -15.01 -5.15 -31.44
C THR A 75 -15.70 -5.61 -30.14
N ALA A 76 -16.78 -6.40 -30.23
CA ALA A 76 -17.49 -6.88 -29.04
C ALA A 76 -16.69 -7.97 -28.33
N GLY A 77 -16.19 -8.98 -29.08
CA GLY A 77 -15.32 -10.02 -28.55
C GLY A 77 -14.02 -9.46 -27.94
N MET A 78 -13.41 -8.47 -28.59
CA MET A 78 -12.22 -7.79 -28.05
C MET A 78 -12.49 -7.12 -26.69
N LYS A 79 -13.59 -6.36 -26.57
CA LYS A 79 -13.96 -5.70 -25.31
C LYS A 79 -14.27 -6.69 -24.20
N TYR A 80 -14.88 -7.82 -24.54
CA TYR A 80 -15.11 -8.92 -23.60
C TYR A 80 -13.80 -9.51 -23.09
N PHE A 81 -12.86 -9.82 -23.99
CA PHE A 81 -11.55 -10.35 -23.61
C PHE A 81 -10.75 -9.38 -22.72
N ILE A 82 -10.72 -8.09 -23.07
CA ILE A 82 -10.06 -7.06 -22.25
C ILE A 82 -10.68 -7.02 -20.84
N THR A 83 -12.00 -7.07 -20.76
CA THR A 83 -12.75 -7.11 -19.50
C THR A 83 -12.35 -8.33 -18.67
N GLU A 84 -12.31 -9.52 -19.27
CA GLU A 84 -11.90 -10.75 -18.61
C GLU A 84 -10.47 -10.65 -18.05
N VAL A 85 -9.53 -10.07 -18.81
CA VAL A 85 -8.16 -9.85 -18.37
C VAL A 85 -8.11 -8.86 -17.20
N ILE A 86 -8.84 -7.74 -17.28
CA ILE A 86 -8.85 -6.71 -16.23
C ILE A 86 -9.41 -7.29 -14.93
N TYR A 87 -10.61 -7.89 -14.96
CA TYR A 87 -11.23 -8.42 -13.75
C TYR A 87 -10.55 -9.69 -13.25
N GLY A 88 -10.12 -10.56 -14.15
CA GLY A 88 -9.50 -11.85 -13.82
C GLY A 88 -8.07 -11.73 -13.31
N LYS A 89 -7.27 -10.79 -13.83
CA LYS A 89 -5.84 -10.67 -13.50
C LYS A 89 -5.47 -9.38 -12.76
N ILE A 90 -5.93 -8.22 -13.24
CA ILE A 90 -5.51 -6.93 -12.70
C ILE A 90 -6.21 -6.67 -11.36
N VAL A 91 -7.54 -6.71 -11.34
CA VAL A 91 -8.33 -6.44 -10.15
C VAL A 91 -8.07 -7.48 -9.06
N SER A 92 -8.02 -8.76 -9.41
CA SER A 92 -7.67 -9.84 -8.47
C SER A 92 -6.29 -9.63 -7.83
N GLY A 93 -5.28 -9.27 -8.62
CA GLY A 93 -3.94 -8.94 -8.12
C GLY A 93 -3.92 -7.70 -7.20
N MET A 94 -4.69 -6.67 -7.54
CA MET A 94 -4.84 -5.48 -6.68
C MET A 94 -5.45 -5.84 -5.32
N CYS A 95 -6.54 -6.63 -5.30
CA CYS A 95 -7.20 -7.03 -4.06
C CYS A 95 -6.24 -7.79 -3.13
N VAL A 96 -5.49 -8.76 -3.67
CA VAL A 96 -4.50 -9.53 -2.90
C VAL A 96 -3.43 -8.60 -2.32
N THR A 97 -2.88 -7.70 -3.13
CA THR A 97 -1.82 -6.76 -2.70
C THR A 97 -2.31 -5.85 -1.57
N MET A 98 -3.54 -5.34 -1.65
CA MET A 98 -4.10 -4.48 -0.62
C MET A 98 -4.28 -5.19 0.72
N ILE A 99 -4.70 -6.45 0.69
CA ILE A 99 -4.81 -7.28 1.90
C ILE A 99 -3.44 -7.42 2.56
N PHE A 100 -2.42 -7.81 1.79
CA PHE A 100 -1.06 -7.96 2.32
C PHE A 100 -0.47 -6.64 2.83
N GLY A 101 -0.67 -5.53 2.10
CA GLY A 101 -0.21 -4.20 2.48
C GLY A 101 -0.82 -3.72 3.80
N ASN A 102 -2.13 -3.94 3.98
CA ASN A 102 -2.82 -3.59 5.23
C ASN A 102 -2.34 -4.42 6.41
N PHE A 103 -2.11 -5.73 6.23
CA PHE A 103 -1.53 -6.56 7.28
C PHE A 103 -0.12 -6.11 7.67
N TYR A 104 0.71 -5.75 6.69
CA TYR A 104 2.05 -5.26 6.94
C TYR A 104 2.05 -3.93 7.71
N TYR A 105 1.20 -2.97 7.31
CA TYR A 105 1.05 -1.71 8.02
C TYR A 105 0.51 -1.89 9.44
N ALA A 106 -0.50 -2.75 9.63
CA ALA A 106 -1.00 -3.07 10.97
C ALA A 106 0.10 -3.67 11.86
N TRP A 107 0.94 -4.56 11.30
CA TRP A 107 2.09 -5.12 12.02
C TRP A 107 3.13 -4.04 12.40
N MET A 108 3.44 -3.12 11.49
CA MET A 108 4.32 -1.98 11.77
C MET A 108 3.75 -1.07 12.87
N ALA A 109 2.45 -0.80 12.85
CA ALA A 109 1.75 -0.03 13.87
C ALA A 109 1.95 -0.66 15.26
N VAL A 110 1.69 -1.97 15.37
CA VAL A 110 1.84 -2.73 16.62
C VAL A 110 3.28 -2.72 17.11
N ARG A 111 4.25 -2.85 16.20
CA ARG A 111 5.67 -2.76 16.55
C ARG A 111 6.03 -1.37 17.10
N MET A 112 5.50 -0.30 16.49
CA MET A 112 5.76 1.08 16.91
C MET A 112 5.11 1.42 18.26
N MET A 113 3.84 1.02 18.46
CA MET A 113 3.14 1.15 19.75
C MET A 113 3.93 0.52 20.90
N ARG A 114 4.46 -0.69 20.69
CA ARG A 114 5.29 -1.38 21.70
C ARG A 114 6.61 -0.69 21.98
N LYS A 115 7.24 -0.09 20.96
CA LYS A 115 8.52 0.63 21.11
C LYS A 115 8.36 1.94 21.86
N GLU A 116 7.33 2.72 21.54
CA GLU A 116 7.09 4.05 22.12
C GLU A 116 6.22 4.01 23.38
N LYS A 117 5.65 2.84 23.74
CA LYS A 117 4.71 2.67 24.86
C LYS A 117 3.51 3.63 24.76
N ARG A 118 3.08 3.89 23.53
CA ARG A 118 1.98 4.79 23.17
C ARG A 118 0.85 4.01 22.52
N THR A 119 -0.39 4.45 22.77
CA THR A 119 -1.62 3.83 22.24
C THR A 119 -2.29 4.67 21.15
N ASP A 120 -1.70 5.81 20.78
CA ASP A 120 -2.22 6.76 19.79
C ASP A 120 -1.51 6.66 18.43
N VAL A 121 -0.99 5.47 18.10
CA VAL A 121 -0.38 5.20 16.79
C VAL A 121 -1.48 4.80 15.81
N CYS A 122 -1.83 5.71 14.91
CA CYS A 122 -2.75 5.45 13.81
C CYS A 122 -1.97 5.18 12.52
N THR A 123 -2.30 4.09 11.82
CA THR A 123 -1.82 3.86 10.45
C THR A 123 -2.89 4.26 9.45
N VAL A 124 -2.48 5.03 8.45
CA VAL A 124 -3.32 5.26 7.27
C VAL A 124 -3.47 3.91 6.54
N PRO A 125 -4.70 3.46 6.25
CA PRO A 125 -4.90 2.22 5.53
C PRO A 125 -4.26 2.28 4.14
N TYR A 126 -3.78 1.14 3.65
CA TYR A 126 -3.14 1.04 2.35
C TYR A 126 -4.19 1.19 1.25
N GLY A 127 -3.98 2.16 0.37
CA GLY A 127 -4.85 2.49 -0.75
C GLY A 127 -4.09 2.64 -2.06
N ILE A 128 -4.84 2.79 -3.15
CA ILE A 128 -4.27 3.05 -4.47
C ILE A 128 -3.82 4.52 -4.54
N ASN A 129 -2.57 4.75 -4.91
CA ASN A 129 -2.07 6.09 -5.21
C ASN A 129 -2.66 6.56 -6.56
N THR A 130 -3.75 7.33 -6.50
CA THR A 130 -4.53 7.75 -7.68
C THR A 130 -3.65 8.45 -8.74
N PRO A 131 -2.85 9.50 -8.43
CA PRO A 131 -1.97 10.13 -9.42
C PRO A 131 -0.97 9.17 -10.07
N ALA A 132 -0.29 8.34 -9.28
CA ALA A 132 0.71 7.42 -9.81
C ALA A 132 0.07 6.31 -10.66
N ALA A 133 -1.08 5.78 -10.25
CA ALA A 133 -1.80 4.74 -10.98
C ALA A 133 -2.24 5.24 -12.37
N PHE A 134 -2.79 6.46 -12.47
CA PHE A 134 -3.13 7.04 -13.78
C PHE A 134 -1.90 7.31 -14.63
N ALA A 135 -0.83 7.87 -14.04
CA ALA A 135 0.42 8.06 -14.75
C ALA A 135 0.94 6.74 -15.32
N PHE A 136 0.83 5.64 -14.56
CA PHE A 136 1.25 4.31 -14.97
C PHE A 136 0.41 3.76 -16.13
N VAL A 137 -0.91 3.86 -16.05
CA VAL A 137 -1.82 3.40 -17.12
C VAL A 137 -1.54 4.16 -18.43
N PHE A 138 -1.48 5.49 -18.38
CA PHE A 138 -1.31 6.28 -19.61
C PHE A 138 0.12 6.34 -20.12
N SER A 139 1.14 6.26 -19.25
CA SER A 139 2.54 6.41 -19.69
C SER A 139 3.20 5.08 -20.04
N ILE A 140 2.80 3.98 -19.39
CA ILE A 140 3.46 2.68 -19.52
C ILE A 140 2.53 1.71 -20.25
N VAL A 141 1.33 1.46 -19.71
CA VAL A 141 0.42 0.47 -20.29
C VAL A 141 -0.05 0.90 -21.68
N ALA A 142 -0.36 2.19 -21.88
CA ALA A 142 -0.76 2.70 -23.20
C ALA A 142 0.34 2.57 -24.25
N LYS A 143 1.58 2.95 -23.89
CA LYS A 143 2.72 2.82 -24.80
C LYS A 143 3.05 1.36 -25.10
N ALA A 144 2.93 0.48 -24.11
CA ALA A 144 3.13 -0.95 -24.31
C ALA A 144 2.07 -1.56 -25.24
N ALA A 145 0.80 -1.16 -25.10
CA ALA A 145 -0.28 -1.60 -25.98
C ALA A 145 -0.12 -1.09 -27.41
N GLN A 146 0.33 0.16 -27.58
CA GLN A 146 0.67 0.74 -28.89
C GLN A 146 1.86 0.02 -29.54
N SER A 147 2.95 -0.20 -28.79
CA SER A 147 4.12 -0.94 -29.27
C SER A 147 3.74 -2.34 -29.76
N ALA A 148 2.86 -3.04 -29.04
CA ALA A 148 2.39 -4.35 -29.47
C ALA A 148 1.62 -4.32 -30.80
N ALA A 149 0.79 -3.29 -31.01
CA ALA A 149 0.07 -3.12 -32.26
C ALA A 149 1.02 -2.74 -33.41
N ASP A 150 2.00 -1.88 -33.16
CA ASP A 150 3.02 -1.47 -34.13
C ASP A 150 3.91 -2.65 -34.57
N GLU A 151 4.17 -3.59 -33.66
CA GLU A 151 4.88 -4.85 -33.94
C GLU A 151 4.00 -5.89 -34.66
N GLY A 152 2.72 -5.59 -34.91
CA GLY A 152 1.79 -6.46 -35.62
C GLY A 152 1.26 -7.62 -34.78
N MET A 153 1.34 -7.54 -33.45
CA MET A 153 0.76 -8.56 -32.57
C MET A 153 -0.77 -8.57 -32.69
N GLY A 154 -1.38 -9.75 -32.56
CA GLY A 154 -2.83 -9.87 -32.44
C GLY A 154 -3.35 -9.23 -31.15
N PHE A 155 -4.63 -8.84 -31.12
CA PHE A 155 -5.20 -8.11 -29.97
C PHE A 155 -5.05 -8.87 -28.63
N GLU A 156 -5.27 -10.19 -28.61
CA GLU A 156 -5.15 -10.99 -27.39
C GLU A 156 -3.73 -10.98 -26.85
N GLU A 157 -2.76 -11.17 -27.75
CA GLU A 157 -1.34 -11.16 -27.41
C GLU A 157 -0.88 -9.78 -26.98
N GLY A 158 -1.31 -8.72 -27.67
CA GLY A 158 -0.96 -7.35 -27.33
C GLY A 158 -1.52 -6.89 -25.98
N VAL A 159 -2.75 -7.29 -25.64
CA VAL A 159 -3.35 -7.01 -24.32
C VAL A 159 -2.57 -7.74 -23.22
N LEU A 160 -2.22 -9.01 -23.44
CA LEU A 160 -1.42 -9.78 -22.48
C LEU A 160 0.01 -9.25 -22.36
N TYR A 161 0.60 -8.78 -23.45
CA TYR A 161 1.89 -8.11 -23.48
C TYR A 161 1.87 -6.84 -22.63
N ALA A 162 0.91 -5.95 -22.87
CA ALA A 162 0.75 -4.71 -22.10
C ALA A 162 0.55 -4.98 -20.60
N TRP A 163 -0.21 -6.02 -20.25
CA TRP A 163 -0.36 -6.47 -18.86
C TRP A 163 0.97 -6.93 -18.25
N ARG A 164 1.74 -7.77 -18.95
CA ARG A 164 3.05 -8.26 -18.48
C ARG A 164 4.04 -7.11 -18.29
N VAL A 165 4.12 -6.19 -19.26
CA VAL A 165 4.96 -4.99 -19.16
C VAL A 165 4.55 -4.16 -17.95
N GLY A 166 3.24 -3.99 -17.72
CA GLY A 166 2.73 -3.31 -16.53
C GLY A 166 3.13 -3.99 -15.22
N CYS A 167 3.08 -5.32 -15.13
CA CYS A 167 3.54 -6.05 -13.95
C CYS A 167 5.04 -5.86 -13.69
N VAL A 168 5.87 -5.97 -14.73
CA VAL A 168 7.31 -5.79 -14.63
C VAL A 168 7.66 -4.36 -14.22
N ALA A 169 7.04 -3.36 -14.85
CA ALA A 169 7.29 -1.97 -14.53
C ALA A 169 6.87 -1.61 -13.10
N ASN A 170 5.78 -2.19 -12.58
CA ASN A 170 5.40 -2.03 -11.17
C ASN A 170 6.42 -2.65 -10.22
N LEU A 171 6.92 -3.85 -10.55
CA LEU A 171 7.96 -4.51 -9.76
C LEU A 171 9.26 -3.69 -9.71
N VAL A 172 9.71 -3.19 -10.88
CA VAL A 172 10.90 -2.36 -10.98
C VAL A 172 10.72 -1.04 -10.22
N SER A 173 9.55 -0.39 -10.34
CA SER A 173 9.24 0.81 -9.57
C SER A 173 9.30 0.56 -8.06
N GLY A 174 8.81 -0.60 -7.59
CA GLY A 174 8.89 -0.99 -6.19
C GLY A 174 10.33 -1.20 -5.71
N ILE A 175 11.17 -1.84 -6.53
CA ILE A 175 12.61 -2.02 -6.22
C ILE A 175 13.30 -0.67 -6.12
N ILE A 176 13.10 0.22 -7.09
CA ILE A 176 13.69 1.57 -7.09
C ILE A 176 13.25 2.34 -5.83
N ALA A 177 11.94 2.34 -5.53
CA ALA A 177 11.43 3.02 -4.34
C ALA A 177 12.05 2.46 -3.04
N THR A 178 12.24 1.14 -2.96
CA THR A 178 12.86 0.48 -1.82
C THR A 178 14.34 0.89 -1.67
N LEU A 179 15.09 0.90 -2.77
CA LEU A 179 16.50 1.32 -2.79
C LEU A 179 16.65 2.79 -2.38
N CYS A 180 15.83 3.68 -2.95
CA CYS A 180 15.82 5.10 -2.58
C CYS A 180 15.42 5.32 -1.12
N GLY A 181 14.54 4.47 -0.56
CA GLY A 181 14.15 4.53 0.85
C GLY A 181 15.33 4.41 1.82
N PHE A 182 16.36 3.64 1.48
CA PHE A 182 17.57 3.52 2.31
C PHE A 182 18.44 4.78 2.31
N ALA A 183 18.36 5.60 1.27
CA ALA A 183 19.06 6.89 1.21
C ALA A 183 18.32 8.01 1.96
N GLY A 184 17.06 7.79 2.36
CA GLY A 184 16.24 8.77 3.09
C GLY A 184 16.91 9.37 4.33
N PRO A 185 17.56 8.57 5.20
CA PRO A 185 18.28 9.09 6.37
C PRO A 185 19.50 9.96 6.06
N MET A 186 19.95 10.06 4.80
CA MET A 186 21.08 10.92 4.42
C MET A 186 20.67 12.36 4.05
N ILE A 187 19.36 12.60 3.91
CA ILE A 187 18.81 13.90 3.49
C ILE A 187 18.25 14.68 4.70
N VAL A 188 18.06 13.99 5.83
CA VAL A 188 17.62 14.54 7.12
C VAL A 188 18.81 14.73 8.04
#